data_AF-A0A6B3FVA6-F1
#
_entry.id   AF-A0A6B3FVA6-F1
#
_cell.length_a   1.000
_cell.length_b   1.000
_cell.length_c   1.000
_cell.angle_alpha   90.00
_cell.angle_beta   90.00
_cell.angle_gamma   90.00
#
_symmetry.space_group_name_H-M   'P 1'
#
loop_
_entity.id
_entity.type
_entity.pdbx_description
1 polymer ?
#
loop_
_entity_poly.entity_id
_entity_poly.type
_entity_poly.pdbx_seq_one_letter_code
_entity_poly.pdbx_strand_id
1 'polypeptide(L)'
;MKRPALRRTPGARAPLLLTVPALLAVAFLMLPLVGILVRTSWGELGDHLTAEATTEALRLSLLVSLWALGLSLLLGVPLAWLLARVP
;
A
#
# COMPACT_ATOMS: atom_id res chain seq x y z
N MET A 1 -8.41 -14.56 40.54
CA MET A 1 -7.83 -14.20 39.23
C MET A 1 -8.95 -13.84 38.25
N LYS A 2 -9.28 -12.55 38.10
CA LYS A 2 -10.32 -12.08 37.18
C LYS A 2 -9.64 -11.70 35.86
N ARG A 3 -9.86 -12.47 34.79
CA ARG A 3 -9.38 -12.13 33.44
C ARG A 3 -10.09 -10.85 32.97
N PRO A 4 -9.37 -9.80 32.52
CA PRO A 4 -10.03 -8.67 31.91
C PRO A 4 -10.68 -9.15 30.62
N ALA A 5 -12.01 -9.07 30.56
CA ALA A 5 -12.73 -9.25 29.31
C ALA A 5 -12.25 -8.17 28.34
N LEU A 6 -11.61 -8.58 27.25
CA LEU A 6 -11.33 -7.70 26.12
C LEU A 6 -12.66 -7.05 25.71
N ARG A 7 -12.81 -5.76 26.02
CA ARG A 7 -13.87 -4.92 25.45
C ARG A 7 -13.65 -4.95 23.95
N ARG A 8 -14.40 -5.79 23.22
CA ARG A 8 -14.62 -5.58 21.79
C ARG A 8 -15.28 -4.22 21.68
N THR A 9 -14.56 -3.24 21.15
CA THR A 9 -15.14 -1.97 20.75
C THR A 9 -16.32 -2.30 19.84
N PRO A 10 -17.57 -1.92 20.17
CA PRO A 10 -18.69 -2.10 19.27
C PRO A 10 -18.31 -1.43 17.96
N GLY A 11 -18.39 -2.15 16.85
CA GLY A 11 -18.04 -1.63 15.54
C GLY A 11 -18.76 -0.31 15.33
N ALA A 12 -18.01 0.79 15.38
CA ALA A 12 -18.49 2.09 14.98
C ALA A 12 -18.74 1.95 13.48
N ARG A 13 -19.96 1.59 13.11
CA ARG A 13 -20.45 1.74 11.74
C ARG A 13 -20.13 3.20 11.41
N ALA A 14 -19.15 3.42 10.53
CA ALA A 14 -18.79 4.75 10.10
C ALA A 14 -20.10 5.45 9.72
N PRO A 15 -20.39 6.65 10.24
CA PRO A 15 -21.67 7.29 10.01
C PRO A 15 -21.90 7.36 8.50
N LEU A 16 -23.12 7.05 8.05
CA LEU A 16 -23.47 7.01 6.62
C LEU A 16 -23.02 8.27 5.86
N LEU A 17 -22.95 9.40 6.57
CA LEU A 17 -22.44 10.67 6.07
C LEU A 17 -20.95 10.64 5.66
N LEU A 18 -20.12 9.82 6.31
CA LEU A 18 -18.71 9.60 5.98
C LEU A 18 -18.52 8.47 4.96
N THR A 19 -19.45 7.51 4.86
CA THR A 19 -19.33 6.41 3.88
C THR A 19 -19.59 6.86 2.45
N VAL A 20 -20.51 7.80 2.25
CA VAL A 20 -20.81 8.36 0.92
C VAL A 20 -19.59 9.05 0.29
N PRO A 21 -18.92 10.03 0.93
CA PRO A 21 -17.73 10.66 0.36
C PRO A 21 -16.56 9.67 0.22
N ALA A 22 -16.42 8.69 1.13
CA ALA A 22 -15.42 7.64 0.98
C ALA A 22 -15.66 6.78 -0.27
N LEU A 23 -16.92 6.38 -0.52
CA LEU A 23 -17.26 5.61 -1.72
C LEU A 23 -17.05 6.42 -3.00
N LEU A 24 -17.38 7.72 -2.98
CA LEU A 24 -17.10 8.63 -4.08
C LEU A 24 -15.59 8.76 -4.35
N ALA A 25 -14.77 8.90 -3.30
CA ALA A 25 -13.32 8.96 -3.43
C ALA A 25 -12.75 7.66 -4.01
N VAL A 26 -13.23 6.50 -3.54
CA VAL A 26 -12.85 5.19 -4.09
C VAL A 26 -13.28 5.07 -5.54
N ALA A 27 -14.53 5.40 -5.88
CA ALA A 27 -15.03 5.34 -7.24
C ALA A 27 -14.24 6.28 -8.17
N PHE A 28 -13.91 7.48 -7.69
CA PHE A 28 -13.08 8.44 -8.41
C PHE A 28 -11.66 7.93 -8.66
N LEU A 29 -11.07 7.17 -7.72
CA LEU A 29 -9.75 6.55 -7.90
C LEU A 29 -9.81 5.31 -8.80
N MET A 30 -10.86 4.50 -8.65
CA MET A 30 -11.05 3.23 -9.38
C MET A 30 -11.42 3.46 -10.84
N LEU A 31 -12.22 4.47 -11.16
CA LEU A 31 -12.64 4.77 -12.53
C LEU A 31 -11.46 4.99 -13.50
N PRO A 32 -10.44 5.84 -13.20
CA PRO A 32 -9.27 5.99 -14.06
C PRO A 32 -8.38 4.75 -14.06
N LEU A 33 -8.25 4.03 -12.93
CA LEU A 33 -7.51 2.77 -12.88
C LEU A 33 -8.10 1.73 -13.84
N VAL A 34 -9.43 1.56 -13.82
CA VAL A 34 -10.15 0.71 -14.76
C VAL A 34 -9.98 1.21 -16.19
N GLY A 35 -10.04 2.53 -16.41
CA GLY A 35 -9.82 3.13 -17.72
C GLY A 35 -8.43 2.82 -18.30
N ILE A 36 -7.38 2.90 -17.49
CA ILE A 36 -6.01 2.50 -17.87
C ILE A 36 -5.98 1.01 -18.19
N LEU A 37 -6.56 0.18 -17.32
CA LEU A 37 -6.53 -1.28 -17.45
C LEU A 37 -7.24 -1.79 -18.72
N VAL A 38 -8.35 -1.15 -19.10
CA VAL A 38 -9.10 -1.45 -20.33
C VAL A 38 -8.36 -0.98 -21.59
N ARG A 39 -7.67 0.16 -21.52
CA ARG A 39 -6.92 0.72 -22.67
C ARG A 39 -5.54 0.08 -22.88
N THR A 40 -5.02 -0.64 -21.89
CA THR A 40 -3.72 -1.29 -21.99
C THR A 40 -3.76 -2.42 -23.02
N SER A 41 -2.89 -2.38 -24.03
CA SER A 41 -2.73 -3.47 -25.00
C SER A 41 -2.00 -4.64 -24.35
N TRP A 42 -2.74 -5.53 -23.70
CA TRP A 42 -2.20 -6.69 -22.98
C TRP A 42 -1.31 -7.62 -23.83
N GLY A 43 -1.56 -7.69 -25.14
CA GLY A 43 -0.74 -8.49 -26.06
C GLY A 43 0.65 -7.91 -26.32
N GLU A 44 0.80 -6.58 -26.26
CA GLU A 44 2.07 -5.88 -26.49
C GLU A 44 2.81 -5.61 -25.17
N LEU A 45 2.16 -5.86 -24.02
CA LEU A 45 2.73 -5.59 -22.70
C LEU A 45 4.10 -6.27 -22.51
N GLY A 46 4.27 -7.49 -23.03
CA GLY A 46 5.56 -8.20 -22.99
C GLY A 46 6.66 -7.40 -23.70
N ASP A 47 6.40 -6.97 -24.94
CA ASP A 47 7.35 -6.21 -25.76
C ASP A 47 7.70 -4.87 -25.09
N HIS A 48 6.70 -4.17 -24.54
CA HIS A 48 6.89 -2.91 -23.82
C HIS A 48 7.69 -3.08 -22.52
N LEU A 49 7.50 -4.19 -21.80
CA LEU A 49 8.25 -4.50 -20.58
C LEU A 49 9.68 -4.92 -20.88
N THR A 50 9.95 -5.56 -22.02
CA THR A 50 11.30 -5.95 -22.44
C THR A 50 12.08 -4.84 -23.14
N ALA A 51 11.42 -3.71 -23.46
CA ALA A 51 12.10 -2.54 -23.98
C ALA A 51 13.19 -2.06 -22.99
N GLU A 52 14.37 -1.72 -23.51
CA GLU A 52 15.55 -1.39 -22.70
C GLU A 52 15.25 -0.31 -21.66
N ALA A 53 14.59 0.79 -22.07
CA ALA A 53 14.23 1.87 -21.17
C ALA A 53 13.29 1.43 -20.01
N THR A 54 12.33 0.54 -20.29
CA THR A 54 11.38 0.03 -19.28
C THR A 54 12.08 -0.89 -18.30
N THR A 55 12.92 -1.81 -18.79
CA THR A 55 13.67 -2.74 -17.94
C THR A 55 14.67 -2.00 -17.04
N GLU A 56 15.34 -0.96 -17.56
CA GLU A 56 16.25 -0.12 -16.78
C GLU A 56 15.49 0.61 -15.66
N ALA A 57 14.39 1.27 -15.99
CA ALA A 57 13.55 1.94 -15.00
C ALA A 57 13.03 0.96 -13.93
N LEU A 58 12.60 -0.23 -14.34
CA LEU A 58 12.12 -1.28 -13.43
C LEU A 58 13.23 -1.74 -12.49
N ARG A 59 14.43 -1.98 -13.02
CA ARG A 59 15.61 -2.38 -12.24
C ARG A 59 16.00 -1.30 -11.24
N LEU A 60 16.04 -0.03 -11.65
CA LEU A 60 16.35 1.08 -10.77
C LEU A 60 15.31 1.22 -9.66
N SER A 61 14.02 1.15 -9.99
CA SER A 61 12.93 1.22 -9.00
C SER A 61 13.01 0.07 -7.98
N LEU A 62 13.23 -1.16 -8.46
CA LEU A 62 13.41 -2.33 -7.60
C LEU A 62 14.64 -2.20 -6.71
N LEU A 63 15.77 -1.80 -7.27
CA LEU A 63 17.01 -1.62 -6.51
C LEU A 63 16.84 -0.56 -5.42
N VAL A 64 16.29 0.60 -5.77
CA VAL A 64 16.07 1.70 -4.81
C VAL A 64 15.04 1.32 -3.75
N SER A 65 13.92 0.70 -4.13
CA SER A 65 12.90 0.28 -3.17
C SER A 65 13.40 -0.82 -2.22
N LEU A 66 14.22 -1.75 -2.71
CA LEU A 66 14.87 -2.75 -1.86
C LEU A 66 15.87 -2.13 -0.89
N TRP A 67 16.66 -1.15 -1.33
CA TRP A 67 17.52 -0.39 -0.43
C TRP A 67 16.71 0.39 0.61
N ALA A 68 15.65 1.09 0.18
CA ALA A 68 14.79 1.83 1.08
C ALA A 68 14.13 0.91 2.11
N LEU A 69 13.60 -0.24 1.67
CA LEU A 69 13.05 -1.28 2.54
C LEU A 69 14.12 -1.82 3.50
N GLY A 70 15.28 -2.20 2.99
CA GLY A 70 16.38 -2.75 3.77
C GLY A 70 16.88 -1.77 4.84
N LEU A 71 17.07 -0.50 4.47
CA LEU A 71 17.45 0.57 5.40
C LEU A 71 16.33 0.86 6.40
N SER A 72 15.07 0.90 5.96
CA SER A 72 13.92 1.09 6.84
C SER A 72 13.79 -0.04 7.86
N LEU A 73 14.04 -1.29 7.46
CA LEU A 73 14.06 -2.42 8.38
C LEU A 73 15.26 -2.34 9.33
N LEU A 74 16.45 -2.08 8.80
CA LEU A 74 17.70 -2.04 9.56
C LEU A 74 17.70 -0.93 10.61
N LEU A 75 17.13 0.23 10.28
CA LEU A 75 17.10 1.39 11.19
C LEU A 75 15.79 1.46 11.98
N GLY A 76 14.66 1.22 11.31
CA GLY A 76 13.33 1.37 11.88
C GLY A 76 12.94 0.25 12.85
N VAL A 77 13.29 -1.01 12.57
CA VAL A 77 12.94 -2.12 13.48
C VAL A 77 13.67 -2.00 14.83
N PRO A 78 14.99 -1.74 14.89
CA PRO A 78 15.66 -1.51 16.16
C PRO A 78 15.14 -0.29 16.92
N LEU A 79 14.84 0.80 16.21
CA LEU A 79 14.29 2.00 16.83
C LEU A 79 12.88 1.75 17.39
N ALA A 80 12.01 1.07 16.64
CA ALA A 80 10.67 0.70 17.08
C ALA A 80 10.72 -0.23 18.29
N TRP A 81 11.66 -1.17 18.29
CA TRP A 81 11.91 -2.08 19.40
C TRP A 81 12.38 -1.33 20.64
N LEU A 82 13.32 -0.38 20.49
CA LEU A 82 13.79 0.47 21.59
C LEU A 82 12.67 1.31 22.17
N LEU A 83 11.89 1.99 21.33
CA LEU A 83 10.76 2.82 21.76
C LEU A 83 9.67 2.00 22.47
N ALA A 84 9.43 0.77 22.04
CA ALA A 84 8.50 -0.13 22.71
C ALA A 84 8.97 -0.59 24.11
N ARG A 85 10.23 -0.34 24.45
CA ARG A 85 10.87 -0.75 25.72
C ARG A 85 11.17 0.40 26.65
N VAL A 86 10.99 1.63 26.20
CA VAL A 86 10.96 2.79 27.09
C VAL A 86 9.59 2.76 27.80
N PRO A 87 9.54 2.81 29.14
CA PRO A 87 8.29 2.80 29.89
C PRO A 87 7.43 4.05 29.65
#